data_AF-A0A3S5FCF9-F1
#
_entry.id   AF-A0A3S5FCF9-F1
#
_cell.length_a   1.000
_cell.length_b   1.000
_cell.length_c   1.000
_cell.angle_alpha   90.00
_cell.angle_beta   90.00
_cell.angle_gamma   90.00
#
_symmetry.space_group_name_H-M   'P 1'
#
loop_
_entity.id
_entity.type
_entity.pdbx_description
1 polymer ?
#
loop_
_entity_poly.entity_id
_entity_poly.type
_entity_poly.pdbx_seq_one_letter_code
_entity_poly.pdbx_strand_id
1 'polypeptide(L)'
;MPSGRDLNSKRVKHEKINSLLAEQLLHRPGVTFLSPDWDLFIQPNGTISHRDMYDYAHPTEAGYSKLAEPLIDELQNHLQTFLKTNAPSNSFCE
;
A
#
# COMPACT_ATOMS: atom_id res chain seq x y z
N MET A 1 2.14 5.17 -8.44
CA MET A 1 1.28 4.00 -8.73
C MET A 1 1.57 3.49 -10.13
N PRO A 2 1.77 2.18 -10.33
CA PRO A 2 1.93 1.60 -11.64
C PRO A 2 0.60 1.72 -12.40
N SER A 3 0.68 2.03 -13.68
CA SER A 3 -0.49 2.19 -14.54
C SER A 3 -0.25 1.47 -15.86
N GLY A 4 -1.31 1.05 -16.54
CA GLY A 4 -1.27 0.21 -17.73
C GLY A 4 -1.03 -1.26 -17.39
N ARG A 5 -1.47 -2.18 -18.25
CA ARG A 5 -1.36 -3.63 -18.03
C ARG A 5 0.09 -4.11 -17.99
N ASP A 6 0.89 -3.68 -18.96
CA ASP A 6 2.27 -4.10 -19.15
C ASP A 6 3.27 -3.04 -18.66
N LEU A 7 4.56 -3.40 -18.60
CA LEU A 7 5.63 -2.45 -18.33
C LEU A 7 5.60 -1.33 -19.37
N ASN A 8 5.65 -0.07 -18.91
CA ASN A 8 5.59 1.08 -19.78
C ASN A 8 6.33 2.28 -19.19
N SER A 9 6.53 3.31 -20.02
CA SER A 9 7.25 4.53 -19.66
C SER A 9 6.61 5.30 -18.49
N LYS A 10 5.29 5.18 -18.27
CA LYS A 10 4.63 5.82 -17.13
C LYS A 10 5.03 5.16 -15.82
N ARG A 11 5.17 3.83 -15.77
CA ARG A 11 5.64 3.12 -14.56
C ARG A 11 7.03 3.57 -14.16
N VAL A 12 7.97 3.61 -15.10
CA VAL A 12 9.34 4.11 -14.88
C VAL A 12 9.34 5.56 -14.38
N LYS A 13 8.51 6.41 -14.99
CA LYS A 13 8.34 7.80 -14.56
C LYS A 13 7.81 7.90 -13.13
N HIS A 14 6.77 7.13 -12.79
CA HIS A 14 6.17 7.17 -11.46
C HIS A 14 7.13 6.64 -10.39
N GLU A 15 7.90 5.60 -10.69
CA GLU A 15 8.95 5.09 -9.81
C GLU A 15 10.01 6.16 -9.53
N LYS A 16 10.52 6.83 -10.57
CA LYS A 16 11.46 7.95 -10.43
C LYS A 16 10.90 9.06 -9.54
N ILE A 17 9.63 9.43 -9.72
CA ILE A 17 8.96 10.44 -8.90
C ILE A 17 8.89 9.99 -7.44
N ASN A 18 8.49 8.74 -7.18
CA ASN A 18 8.42 8.19 -5.83
C ASN A 18 9.79 8.19 -5.14
N SER A 19 10.86 7.82 -5.84
CA SER A 19 12.23 7.87 -5.28
C SER A 19 12.65 9.29 -4.90
N LEU A 20 12.37 10.27 -5.77
CA LEU A 20 12.68 11.67 -5.50
C LEU A 20 11.86 12.21 -4.31
N LEU A 21 10.57 11.85 -4.22
CA LEU A 21 9.73 12.25 -3.09
C LEU A 21 10.21 11.61 -1.78
N ALA A 22 10.58 10.33 -1.80
CA ALA A 22 11.11 9.64 -0.63
C ALA A 22 12.38 10.34 -0.11
N GLU A 23 13.32 10.66 -1.00
CA GLU A 23 14.56 11.36 -0.64
C GLU A 23 14.30 12.76 -0.07
N GLN A 24 13.44 13.55 -0.73
CA GLN A 24 13.16 14.93 -0.33
C GLN A 24 12.34 15.03 0.97
N LEU A 25 11.50 14.03 1.25
CA LEU A 25 10.62 14.04 2.41
C LEU A 25 11.21 13.31 3.62
N LEU A 26 12.30 12.56 3.47
CA LEU A 26 12.91 11.73 4.53
C LEU A 26 13.17 12.49 5.84
N HIS A 27 13.52 13.77 5.77
CA HIS A 27 13.87 14.59 6.94
C HIS A 27 12.86 15.70 7.21
N ARG A 28 11.70 15.69 6.56
CA ARG A 28 10.71 16.75 6.72
C ARG A 28 9.85 16.50 7.96
N PRO A 29 9.91 17.36 8.99
CA PRO A 29 9.12 17.15 10.20
C PRO A 29 7.62 17.21 9.91
N GLY A 30 6.86 16.30 10.53
CA GLY A 30 5.41 16.22 10.37
C GLY A 30 4.93 15.66 9.03
N VAL A 31 5.83 15.06 8.22
CA VAL A 31 5.48 14.41 6.96
C VAL A 31 6.02 12.99 6.95
N THR A 32 5.14 12.03 6.66
CA THR A 32 5.50 10.63 6.44
C THR A 32 5.24 10.30 4.98
N PHE A 33 6.28 9.87 4.27
CA PHE A 33 6.14 9.41 2.90
C PHE A 33 5.82 7.92 2.91
N LEU A 34 4.67 7.55 2.36
CA LEU A 34 4.25 6.16 2.21
C LEU A 34 4.20 5.78 0.73
N SER A 35 5.02 4.82 0.33
CA SER A 35 4.90 4.16 -0.97
C SER A 35 4.45 2.72 -0.74
N PRO A 36 3.28 2.31 -1.26
CA PRO A 36 2.88 0.92 -1.27
C PRO A 36 3.93 0.04 -1.95
N ASP A 37 4.01 -1.22 -1.53
CA ASP A 37 4.77 -2.23 -2.24
C ASP A 37 4.05 -2.55 -3.56
N TRP A 38 4.61 -2.05 -4.66
CA TRP A 38 4.02 -2.22 -5.98
C TRP A 38 4.22 -3.64 -6.53
N ASP A 39 5.13 -4.43 -5.97
CA ASP A 39 5.32 -5.82 -6.37
C ASP A 39 4.09 -6.67 -6.01
N LEU A 40 3.28 -6.24 -5.03
CA LEU A 40 1.98 -6.85 -4.69
C LEU A 40 0.91 -6.70 -5.80
N PHE A 41 1.13 -5.78 -6.76
CA PHE A 41 0.25 -5.52 -7.90
C PHE A 41 0.82 -6.07 -9.22
N ILE A 42 2.12 -6.35 -9.26
CA ILE A 42 2.82 -6.83 -10.45
C ILE A 42 2.90 -8.36 -10.37
N GLN A 43 2.22 -9.03 -11.30
CA GLN A 43 2.28 -10.48 -11.42
C GLN A 43 3.68 -10.94 -11.87
N PRO A 44 4.04 -12.23 -11.70
CA PRO A 44 5.33 -12.76 -12.14
C PRO A 44 5.66 -12.54 -13.62
N ASN A 45 4.65 -12.35 -14.47
CA ASN A 45 4.79 -12.01 -15.89
C ASN A 45 4.98 -10.51 -16.16
N GLY A 46 5.11 -9.68 -15.13
CA GLY A 46 5.25 -8.21 -15.22
C GLY A 46 3.94 -7.43 -15.40
N THR A 47 2.79 -8.11 -15.44
CA THR A 47 1.49 -7.46 -15.73
C THR A 47 0.67 -7.17 -14.48
N ILE A 48 -0.18 -6.14 -14.54
CA ILE A 48 -1.18 -5.86 -13.50
C ILE A 48 -2.45 -6.66 -13.79
N SER A 49 -3.02 -7.26 -12.74
CA SER A 49 -4.28 -7.98 -12.84
C SER A 49 -5.47 -7.03 -12.94
N HIS A 50 -6.40 -7.32 -13.86
CA HIS A 50 -7.68 -6.60 -13.96
C HIS A 50 -8.56 -6.76 -12.70
N ARG A 51 -8.26 -7.77 -11.86
CA ARG A 51 -8.91 -7.93 -10.55
C ARG A 51 -8.40 -6.94 -9.52
N ASP A 52 -7.17 -6.45 -9.66
CA ASP A 52 -6.58 -5.45 -8.78
C ASP A 52 -6.86 -4.03 -9.30
N MET A 53 -6.82 -3.82 -10.62
CA MET A 53 -7.14 -2.55 -11.26
C MET A 53 -7.98 -2.79 -12.52
N TYR A 54 -9.27 -2.43 -12.49
CA TYR A 54 -10.23 -2.81 -13.53
C TYR A 54 -10.00 -2.12 -14.89
N ASP A 55 -9.26 -1.02 -14.93
CA ASP A 55 -8.86 -0.35 -16.17
C ASP A 55 -7.33 -0.18 -16.22
N TYR A 56 -6.61 -0.94 -15.39
CA TYR A 56 -5.17 -0.82 -15.18
C TYR A 56 -4.71 0.56 -14.70
N ALA A 57 -5.60 1.35 -14.10
CA ALA A 57 -5.28 2.60 -13.43
C ALA A 57 -5.98 2.69 -12.06
N HIS A 58 -7.28 2.49 -12.00
CA HIS A 58 -8.05 2.60 -10.77
C HIS A 58 -8.10 1.25 -10.06
N PRO A 59 -7.73 1.19 -8.77
CA PRO A 59 -7.87 -0.03 -7.99
C PRO A 59 -9.34 -0.46 -7.90
N THR A 60 -9.57 -1.76 -7.92
CA THR A 60 -10.83 -2.36 -7.46
C THR A 60 -10.90 -2.35 -5.94
N GLU A 61 -11.99 -2.87 -5.36
CA GLU A 61 -12.06 -3.13 -3.92
C GLU A 61 -10.85 -3.93 -3.41
N ALA A 62 -10.52 -5.05 -4.07
CA ALA A 62 -9.36 -5.87 -3.71
C ALA A 62 -8.03 -5.10 -3.82
N GLY A 63 -7.89 -4.27 -4.86
CA GLY A 63 -6.72 -3.40 -5.01
C GLY A 63 -6.63 -2.35 -3.91
N TYR A 64 -7.75 -1.74 -3.51
CA TYR A 64 -7.79 -0.79 -2.41
C TYR A 64 -7.46 -1.44 -1.06
N SER A 65 -7.93 -2.66 -0.78
CA SER A 65 -7.55 -3.38 0.44
C SER A 65 -6.03 -3.54 0.56
N LYS A 66 -5.34 -3.91 -0.53
CA LYS A 66 -3.87 -3.99 -0.56
C LYS A 66 -3.19 -2.65 -0.32
N LEU A 67 -3.76 -1.54 -0.81
CA LEU A 67 -3.22 -0.19 -0.58
C LEU A 67 -3.50 0.32 0.83
N ALA A 68 -4.64 -0.07 1.40
CA ALA A 68 -5.11 0.41 2.70
C ALA A 68 -4.31 -0.21 3.84
N GLU A 69 -3.88 -1.47 3.73
CA GLU A 69 -3.14 -2.17 4.79
C GLU A 69 -1.91 -1.38 5.31
N PRO A 70 -0.93 -0.98 4.46
CA PRO A 70 0.23 -0.21 4.96
C PRO A 70 -0.15 1.19 5.45
N LEU A 71 -1.25 1.76 4.95
CA LEU A 71 -1.75 3.06 5.41
C LEU A 71 -2.37 2.94 6.81
N ILE A 72 -3.13 1.87 7.05
CA ILE A 72 -3.75 1.60 8.36
C ILE A 72 -2.66 1.39 9.40
N ASP A 73 -1.64 0.57 9.09
CA ASP A 73 -0.51 0.34 9.98
C ASP A 73 0.18 1.65 10.37
N GLU A 74 0.45 2.51 9.38
CA GLU A 74 1.07 3.80 9.67
C GLU A 74 0.18 4.74 10.49
N LEU A 75 -1.12 4.78 10.18
CA LEU A 75 -2.07 5.58 10.96
C LEU A 75 -2.13 5.08 12.41
N GLN A 76 -2.14 3.77 12.64
CA GLN A 76 -2.14 3.18 13.99
C GLN A 76 -0.85 3.55 14.75
N ASN A 77 0.31 3.48 14.09
CA ASN A 77 1.59 3.87 14.68
C ASN A 77 1.60 5.34 15.11
N HIS A 78 1.09 6.24 14.27
CA HIS A 78 1.06 7.68 14.54
C HIS A 78 0.01 8.07 15.59
N LEU A 79 -1.17 7.44 15.54
CA LEU A 79 -2.27 7.72 16.47
C LEU A 79 -2.10 7.00 17.81
N GLN A 80 -1.15 6.07 17.91
CA GLN A 80 -0.98 5.17 19.07
C GLN A 80 -2.23 4.36 19.40
N THR A 81 -3.16 4.25 18.44
CA THR A 81 -4.35 3.42 18.52
C THR A 81 -3.98 2.01 18.09
N PHE A 82 -3.22 1.32 18.94
CA PHE A 82 -3.11 -0.14 18.82
C PHE A 82 -4.51 -0.70 19.05
N LEU A 83 -5.10 -1.31 18.03
CA LEU A 83 -6.36 -2.05 18.19
C LEU A 83 -6.13 -3.05 19.32
N LYS A 84 -6.76 -2.82 20.47
CA LYS A 84 -6.75 -3.76 21.59
C LYS A 84 -7.23 -5.10 21.03
N THR A 85 -6.33 -6.05 20.89
CA THR A 85 -6.69 -7.44 20.60
C THR A 85 -7.55 -7.90 21.77
N ASN A 86 -8.85 -8.01 21.56
CA ASN A 86 -9.72 -8.73 22.47
C ASN A 86 -9.30 -10.20 22.39
N ALA A 87 -8.36 -10.60 23.26
CA ALA A 87 -8.08 -12.00 23.49
C ALA A 87 -9.39 -12.68 23.93
N PRO A 88 -9.76 -13.84 23.37
CA PRO A 88 -11.00 -14.50 23.73
C PRO A 88 -10.96 -14.89 25.20
N SER A 89 -11.98 -14.48 25.95
CA SER A 89 -12.26 -14.91 27.31
C SER A 89 -12.68 -16.38 27.30
N ASN A 90 -11.71 -17.29 27.16
CA ASN A 90 -11.90 -18.69 27.54
C ASN A 90 -11.72 -18.82 29.05
N SER A 91 -12.72 -18.33 29.78
CA SER A 91 -12.97 -18.72 31.16
C SER A 91 -13.66 -20.08 31.13
N PHE A 92 -12.89 -21.16 31.11
CA PHE A 92 -13.42 -22.45 31.55
C PHE A 92 -13.51 -22.39 33.08
N CYS A 93 -14.74 -22.25 33.60
CA CYS A 93 -15.02 -22.56 35.00
C CYS A 93 -14.94 -24.07 35.20
N GLU A 94 -14.30 -24.45 36.30
CA GLU A 94 -14.28 -25.79 36.89
C GLU A 94 -15.70 -26.35 37.16
#